data_AF-A0A2V9FZ45-F1
#
_entry.id   AF-A0A2V9FZ45-F1
#
_cell.length_a   1.000
_cell.length_b   1.000
_cell.length_c   1.000
_cell.angle_alpha   90.00
_cell.angle_beta   90.00
_cell.angle_gamma   90.00
#
_symmetry.space_group_name_H-M   'P 1'
#
loop_
_entity.id
_entity.type
_entity.pdbx_description
1 polymer ?
#
loop_
_entity_poly.entity_id
_entity_poly.type
_entity_poly.pdbx_seq_one_letter_code
_entity_poly.pdbx_strand_id
1 'polypeptide(L)'
;MGHDLGFRTALAAGLGLVAAAGNLIGGYFVVHKDWPRKFLQYFLALGAGYMLAVAFVEVIPESVRLSGESALLYVLIGYFLVHLFEHTLAPHFHFGEETHCEEVSHYHARTSVLVGMTIHTFFDGVAIAAGFLVSTWLGAVIFFAVF
;
A
#
# COMPACT_ATOMS: atom_id res chain seq x y z
N MET A 1 -24.39 -16.49 12.50
CA MET A 1 -23.35 -16.27 11.48
C MET A 1 -23.41 -14.88 10.84
N GLY A 2 -24.59 -14.28 10.59
CA GLY A 2 -24.67 -12.94 9.97
C GLY A 2 -24.21 -11.75 10.83
N HIS A 3 -24.39 -11.78 12.15
CA HIS A 3 -23.99 -10.67 13.05
C HIS A 3 -22.46 -10.46 13.11
N ASP A 4 -21.68 -11.54 13.07
CA ASP A 4 -20.22 -11.48 13.14
C ASP A 4 -19.62 -10.92 11.83
N LEU A 5 -20.17 -11.31 10.68
CA LEU A 5 -19.77 -10.77 9.40
C LEU A 5 -20.12 -9.29 9.26
N GLY A 6 -21.34 -8.90 9.66
CA GLY A 6 -21.77 -7.49 9.65
C GLY A 6 -20.91 -6.59 10.55
N PHE A 7 -20.47 -7.10 11.70
CA PHE A 7 -19.54 -6.40 12.57
C PHE A 7 -18.17 -6.23 11.93
N ARG A 8 -17.62 -7.30 11.34
CA ARG A 8 -16.31 -7.26 10.66
C ARG A 8 -16.28 -6.33 9.46
N THR A 9 -17.35 -6.30 8.66
CA THR A 9 -17.44 -5.40 7.51
C THR A 9 -17.60 -3.94 7.94
N ALA A 10 -18.40 -3.67 8.98
CA ALA A 10 -18.50 -2.32 9.56
C ALA A 10 -17.16 -1.86 10.15
N LEU A 11 -16.44 -2.75 10.82
CA LEU A 11 -15.09 -2.47 11.35
C LEU A 11 -14.09 -2.20 10.23
N ALA A 12 -14.10 -3.02 9.18
CA ALA A 12 -13.24 -2.82 8.00
C ALA A 12 -13.52 -1.47 7.32
N ALA A 13 -14.79 -1.08 7.16
CA ALA A 13 -15.16 0.21 6.59
C ALA A 13 -14.71 1.37 7.49
N GLY A 14 -14.90 1.26 8.81
CA GLY A 14 -14.45 2.27 9.78
C GLY A 14 -12.94 2.44 9.77
N LEU A 15 -12.20 1.33 9.80
CA LEU A 15 -10.73 1.36 9.74
C LEU A 15 -10.21 1.83 8.38
N GLY A 16 -10.88 1.49 7.28
CA GLY A 16 -10.55 2.03 5.96
C GLY A 16 -10.70 3.55 5.91
N LEU A 17 -11.74 4.12 6.53
CA LEU A 17 -11.90 5.57 6.65
C LEU A 17 -10.81 6.20 7.53
N VAL A 18 -10.42 5.53 8.61
CA VAL A 18 -9.31 5.98 9.47
C VAL A 18 -7.97 5.96 8.70
N ALA A 19 -7.71 4.92 7.91
CA ALA A 19 -6.54 4.85 7.04
C ALA A 19 -6.54 5.95 5.97
N ALA A 20 -7.69 6.21 5.34
CA ALA A 20 -7.83 7.31 4.38
C ALA A 20 -7.56 8.67 5.04
N ALA A 21 -8.09 8.91 6.24
CA ALA A 21 -7.80 10.12 7.00
C ALA A 21 -6.31 10.21 7.38
N GLY A 22 -5.69 9.11 7.79
CA GLY A 22 -4.26 9.00 8.08
C GLY A 22 -3.40 9.41 6.88
N ASN A 23 -3.72 8.90 5.69
CA ASN A 23 -3.03 9.27 4.45
C ASN A 23 -3.15 10.76 4.12
N LEU A 24 -4.33 11.35 4.27
CA LEU A 24 -4.54 12.78 4.02
C LEU A 24 -3.81 13.66 5.04
N ILE A 25 -3.87 13.30 6.32
CA ILE A 25 -3.21 14.04 7.41
C ILE A 25 -1.69 13.92 7.29
N GLY A 26 -1.18 12.70 7.08
CA GLY A 26 0.24 12.45 6.85
C GLY A 26 0.77 13.20 5.64
N GLY A 27 0.06 13.12 4.51
CA GLY A 27 0.38 13.88 3.30
C GLY A 27 0.39 15.39 3.53
N TYR A 28 -0.60 15.93 4.25
CA TYR A 28 -0.66 17.35 4.62
C TYR A 28 0.58 17.78 5.42
N PHE A 29 0.96 17.01 6.46
CA PHE A 29 2.12 17.32 7.29
C PHE A 29 3.47 17.18 6.56
N VAL A 30 3.58 16.22 5.65
CA VAL A 30 4.79 16.03 4.84
C VAL A 30 4.98 17.18 3.85
N VAL A 31 3.90 17.72 3.28
CA VAL A 31 3.96 18.82 2.31
C VAL A 31 4.18 20.19 2.97
N HIS A 32 3.63 20.43 4.17
CA HIS A 32 3.67 21.75 4.81
C HIS A 32 4.92 22.01 5.65
N LYS A 33 5.77 21.01 5.88
CA LYS A 33 6.93 21.13 6.77
C LYS A 33 8.19 20.61 6.10
N ASP A 34 9.29 21.33 6.29
CA ASP A 34 10.61 20.88 5.86
C ASP A 34 11.14 19.83 6.83
N TRP A 35 10.87 18.57 6.51
CA TRP A 35 11.37 17.43 7.27
C TRP A 35 12.79 17.05 6.81
N PRO A 36 13.72 16.72 7.73
CA PRO A 36 15.02 16.23 7.33
C PRO A 36 14.87 14.90 6.60
N ARG A 37 15.53 14.75 5.44
CA ARG A 37 15.44 13.58 4.55
C ARG A 37 15.66 12.24 5.27
N LYS A 38 16.52 12.24 6.29
CA LYS A 38 16.81 11.07 7.13
C LYS A 38 15.58 10.57 7.91
N PHE A 39 14.72 11.46 8.39
CA PHE A 39 13.48 11.06 9.07
C PHE A 39 12.49 10.42 8.10
N LEU A 40 12.30 11.03 6.92
CA LEU A 40 11.45 10.44 5.87
C LEU A 40 11.94 9.04 5.51
N GLN A 41 13.24 8.87 5.27
CA GLN A 41 13.83 7.57 4.97
C GLN A 41 13.58 6.54 6.08
N TYR A 42 13.66 6.93 7.35
CA TYR A 42 13.36 6.01 8.45
C TYR A 42 11.87 5.64 8.54
N PHE A 43 10.96 6.59 8.33
CA PHE A 43 9.52 6.28 8.31
C PHE A 43 9.16 5.36 7.14
N LEU A 44 9.69 5.63 5.95
CA LEU A 44 9.55 4.77 4.77
C LEU A 44 10.12 3.36 5.02
N ALA A 45 11.33 3.27 5.58
CA ALA A 45 11.97 1.98 5.88
C ALA A 45 11.19 1.18 6.93
N LEU A 46 10.67 1.85 7.97
CA LEU A 46 9.86 1.22 9.00
C LEU A 46 8.55 0.67 8.43
N GLY A 47 7.82 1.50 7.67
CA GLY A 47 6.55 1.10 7.05
C GLY A 47 6.74 -0.03 6.05
N ALA A 48 7.70 0.12 5.12
CA ALA A 48 8.00 -0.92 4.12
C ALA A 48 8.45 -2.23 4.78
N GLY A 49 9.29 -2.16 5.83
CA GLY A 49 9.72 -3.34 6.57
C GLY A 49 8.58 -4.06 7.28
N TYR A 50 7.66 -3.31 7.90
CA TYR A 50 6.49 -3.90 8.54
C TYR A 50 5.52 -4.50 7.51
N MET A 51 5.22 -3.82 6.39
CA MET A 51 4.40 -4.39 5.32
C MET A 51 4.98 -5.69 4.78
N LEU A 52 6.31 -5.74 4.59
CA LEU A 52 7.00 -6.95 4.15
C LEU A 52 6.86 -8.08 5.18
N ALA A 53 7.03 -7.77 6.47
CA ALA A 53 6.85 -8.73 7.54
C ALA A 53 5.43 -9.30 7.57
N VAL A 54 4.41 -8.45 7.50
CA VAL A 54 3.00 -8.88 7.46
C VAL A 54 2.71 -9.74 6.23
N ALA A 55 3.24 -9.37 5.06
CA ALA A 55 3.07 -10.15 3.85
C ALA A 55 3.62 -11.58 4.01
N PHE A 56 4.86 -11.74 4.50
CA PHE A 56 5.51 -13.04 4.63
C PHE A 56 5.06 -13.87 5.83
N VAL A 57 4.77 -13.23 6.97
CA VAL A 57 4.48 -13.92 8.23
C VAL A 57 3.00 -14.23 8.38
N GLU A 58 2.12 -13.37 7.87
CA GLU A 58 0.68 -13.49 8.07
C GLU A 58 -0.07 -13.79 6.77
N VAL A 59 0.09 -12.94 5.74
CA VAL A 59 -0.74 -13.01 4.52
C VAL A 59 -0.45 -14.25 3.68
N ILE A 60 0.82 -14.50 3.34
CA ILE A 60 1.20 -15.66 2.51
C ILE A 60 0.86 -16.98 3.22
N PRO A 61 1.23 -17.21 4.50
CA PRO A 61 0.92 -18.45 5.19
C PRO A 61 -0.60 -18.68 5.36
N GLU A 62 -1.37 -17.63 5.67
CA GLU A 62 -2.84 -17.74 5.74
C GLU A 62 -3.44 -18.08 4.37
N SER A 63 -2.96 -17.44 3.31
CA SER A 63 -3.45 -17.71 1.95
C SER A 63 -3.22 -19.18 1.56
N VAL A 64 -2.05 -19.73 1.90
CA VAL A 64 -1.73 -21.16 1.68
C VAL A 64 -2.59 -22.06 2.55
N ARG A 65 -2.92 -21.69 3.79
CA ARG A 65 -3.86 -22.45 4.62
C ARG A 65 -5.26 -22.52 4.00
N LEU A 66 -5.72 -21.43 3.38
CA LEU A 66 -7.07 -21.32 2.82
C LEU A 66 -7.23 -21.97 1.44
N SER A 67 -6.22 -21.89 0.58
CA SER A 67 -6.31 -22.32 -0.83
C SER A 67 -5.20 -23.29 -1.27
N GLY A 68 -4.37 -23.76 -0.34
CA GLY A 68 -3.24 -24.64 -0.63
C GLY A 68 -2.15 -23.94 -1.44
N GLU A 69 -1.33 -24.73 -2.16
CA GLU A 69 -0.21 -24.22 -2.95
C GLU A 69 -0.65 -23.29 -4.10
N SER A 70 -1.90 -23.37 -4.53
CA SER A 70 -2.46 -22.45 -5.54
C SER A 70 -2.42 -20.98 -5.12
N ALA A 71 -2.38 -20.70 -3.80
CA ALA A 71 -2.19 -19.36 -3.26
C ALA A 71 -0.89 -18.70 -3.73
N LEU A 72 0.19 -19.48 -3.89
CA LEU A 72 1.48 -18.97 -4.34
C LEU A 72 1.46 -18.49 -5.79
N LEU A 73 0.58 -19.04 -6.62
CA LEU A 73 0.37 -18.54 -7.98
C LEU A 73 -0.25 -17.13 -7.95
N TYR A 74 -1.18 -16.84 -7.04
CA TYR A 74 -1.73 -15.50 -6.89
C TYR A 74 -0.70 -14.50 -6.38
N VAL A 75 0.19 -14.91 -5.47
CA VAL A 75 1.33 -14.09 -5.02
C VAL A 75 2.26 -13.79 -6.21
N LEU A 76 2.57 -14.79 -7.04
CA LEU A 76 3.42 -14.62 -8.21
C LEU A 76 2.77 -13.69 -9.26
N ILE A 77 1.46 -13.84 -9.50
CA ILE A 77 0.69 -12.93 -10.37
C ILE A 77 0.74 -11.51 -9.83
N GLY A 78 0.53 -11.32 -8.52
CA GLY A 78 0.64 -10.00 -7.87
C GLY A 78 2.03 -9.39 -8.05
N TYR A 79 3.08 -10.19 -7.85
CA TYR A 79 4.46 -9.77 -8.08
C TYR A 79 4.69 -9.35 -9.54
N PHE A 80 4.23 -10.16 -10.52
CA PHE A 80 4.38 -9.80 -11.93
C PHE A 80 3.58 -8.56 -12.33
N LEU A 81 2.42 -8.33 -11.74
CA LEU A 81 1.68 -7.08 -11.95
C LEU A 81 2.49 -5.90 -11.43
N VAL A 82 2.94 -5.93 -10.18
CA VAL A 82 3.78 -4.86 -9.61
C VAL A 82 5.05 -4.65 -10.45
N HIS A 83 5.72 -5.73 -10.84
CA HIS A 83 6.91 -5.67 -11.68
C HIS A 83 6.62 -5.07 -13.07
N LEU A 84 5.47 -5.38 -13.67
CA LEU A 84 5.04 -4.76 -14.93
C LEU A 84 4.82 -3.25 -14.74
N PHE A 85 4.16 -2.82 -13.67
CA PHE A 85 4.00 -1.41 -13.34
C PHE A 85 5.35 -0.73 -13.13
N GLU A 86 6.24 -1.33 -12.35
CA GLU A 86 7.56 -0.81 -12.05
C GLU A 86 8.46 -0.73 -13.29
N HIS A 87 8.45 -1.74 -14.17
CA HIS A 87 9.39 -1.79 -15.29
C HIS A 87 8.83 -1.24 -16.61
N THR A 88 7.51 -1.21 -16.79
CA THR A 88 6.90 -0.67 -18.03
C THR A 88 6.49 0.78 -17.84
N LEU A 89 5.88 1.13 -16.70
CA LEU A 89 5.38 2.48 -16.47
C LEU A 89 6.42 3.38 -15.81
N ALA A 90 7.22 2.90 -14.85
CA ALA A 90 8.18 3.78 -14.16
C ALA A 90 9.33 4.29 -15.05
N PRO A 91 9.94 3.51 -15.98
CA PRO A 91 11.07 4.01 -16.77
C PRO A 91 10.66 5.02 -17.85
N HIS A 92 9.39 4.98 -18.28
CA HIS A 92 8.85 5.99 -19.21
C HIS A 92 8.63 7.35 -18.52
N PHE A 93 8.80 7.42 -17.19
CA PHE A 93 8.95 8.65 -16.43
C PHE A 93 10.37 8.71 -15.83
N HIS A 94 11.38 9.05 -16.63
CA HIS A 94 12.74 9.29 -16.12
C HIS A 94 12.73 10.41 -15.06
N PHE A 95 12.70 10.02 -13.78
CA PHE A 95 12.81 10.90 -12.62
C PHE A 95 14.26 10.95 -12.12
N GLY A 96 15.09 11.75 -12.81
CA GLY A 96 16.24 12.43 -12.22
C GLY A 96 17.53 11.64 -11.94
N GLU A 97 18.40 11.53 -12.96
CA GLU A 97 19.81 11.98 -12.89
C GLU A 97 20.30 12.45 -14.29
N GLU A 98 19.37 12.91 -15.13
CA GLU A 98 19.71 13.60 -16.38
C GLU A 98 19.34 15.07 -16.18
N THR A 99 20.36 15.89 -15.93
CA THR A 99 20.27 17.34 -15.78
C THR A 99 19.94 17.98 -17.12
N HIS A 100 18.70 17.85 -17.59
CA HIS A 100 18.16 18.71 -18.63
C HIS A 100 17.34 19.82 -17.97
N CYS A 101 17.95 21.00 -17.87
CA CYS A 101 17.34 22.22 -17.30
C CYS A 101 16.17 22.77 -18.12
N GLU A 102 15.82 22.13 -19.23
CA GLU A 102 14.69 22.47 -20.07
C GLU A 102 13.88 21.20 -20.30
N GLU A 103 12.58 21.25 -19.99
CA GLU A 103 11.57 20.36 -20.56
C GLU A 103 11.26 19.00 -19.89
N VAL A 104 11.53 18.83 -18.59
CA VAL A 104 10.69 17.90 -17.80
C VAL A 104 9.56 18.71 -17.16
N SER A 105 8.40 18.75 -17.83
CA SER A 105 7.23 19.46 -17.33
C SER A 105 6.88 18.98 -15.92
N HIS A 106 7.05 19.85 -14.92
CA HIS A 106 6.63 19.65 -13.52
C HIS A 106 5.16 19.17 -13.38
N TYR A 107 4.36 19.27 -14.44
CA TYR A 107 3.01 18.74 -14.51
C TYR A 107 2.96 17.20 -14.54
N HIS A 108 3.79 16.53 -15.35
CA HIS A 108 3.74 15.06 -15.48
C HIS A 108 4.26 14.33 -14.24
N ALA A 109 5.24 14.94 -13.55
CA ALA A 109 5.76 14.42 -12.29
C ALA A 109 4.69 14.33 -11.20
N ARG A 110 3.93 15.40 -11.02
CA ARG A 110 2.88 15.48 -10.00
C ARG A 110 1.74 14.51 -10.30
N THR A 111 1.32 14.41 -11.55
CA THR A 111 0.24 13.51 -11.95
C THR A 111 0.63 12.03 -11.78
N SER A 112 1.88 11.66 -12.11
CA SER A 112 2.38 10.29 -11.91
C SER A 112 2.39 9.88 -10.44
N VAL A 113 2.91 10.75 -9.55
CA VAL A 113 2.88 10.51 -8.10
C VAL A 113 1.44 10.39 -7.58
N LEU A 114 0.53 11.26 -8.03
CA LEU A 114 -0.88 11.20 -7.63
C LEU A 114 -1.55 9.88 -8.07
N VAL A 115 -1.34 9.46 -9.31
CA VAL A 115 -1.90 8.21 -9.84
C VAL A 115 -1.30 7.01 -9.11
N GLY A 116 0.03 6.97 -8.93
CA GLY A 116 0.72 5.90 -8.21
C GLY A 116 0.22 5.77 -6.77
N MET A 117 0.14 6.89 -6.04
CA MET A 117 -0.39 6.90 -4.67
C MET A 117 -1.87 6.52 -4.59
N THR A 118 -2.68 6.88 -5.59
CA THR A 118 -4.09 6.47 -5.65
C THR A 118 -4.21 4.96 -5.82
N ILE A 119 -3.43 4.37 -6.73
CA ILE A 119 -3.44 2.92 -6.95
C ILE A 119 -2.94 2.20 -5.70
N HIS A 120 -1.85 2.69 -5.08
CA HIS A 120 -1.28 2.12 -3.86
C HIS A 120 -2.31 2.09 -2.71
N THR A 121 -2.86 3.26 -2.37
CA THR A 121 -3.82 3.39 -1.25
C THR A 121 -5.16 2.68 -1.52
N PHE A 122 -5.52 2.47 -2.78
CA PHE A 122 -6.66 1.62 -3.14
C PHE A 122 -6.42 0.14 -2.77
N PHE A 123 -5.26 -0.40 -3.13
CA PHE A 123 -4.93 -1.80 -2.81
C PHE A 123 -4.74 -2.02 -1.31
N ASP A 124 -4.27 -1.01 -0.57
CA ASP A 124 -4.23 -1.04 0.89
C ASP A 124 -5.62 -1.22 1.50
N GLY A 125 -6.61 -0.48 1.00
CA GLY A 125 -8.00 -0.63 1.41
C GLY A 125 -8.58 -2.00 1.08
N VAL A 126 -8.28 -2.54 -0.11
CA VAL A 126 -8.67 -3.90 -0.50
C VAL A 126 -8.05 -4.93 0.43
N ALA A 127 -6.77 -4.77 0.81
CA ALA A 127 -6.09 -5.68 1.72
C ALA A 127 -6.70 -5.66 3.13
N ILE A 128 -7.01 -4.48 3.67
CA ILE A 128 -7.70 -4.33 4.97
C ILE A 128 -9.06 -5.07 4.92
N ALA A 129 -9.86 -4.80 3.89
CA ALA A 129 -11.18 -5.42 3.73
C ALA A 129 -11.07 -6.95 3.61
N ALA A 130 -10.16 -7.45 2.77
CA ALA A 130 -9.92 -8.89 2.60
C ALA A 130 -9.45 -9.55 3.91
N GLY A 131 -8.59 -8.88 4.67
CA GLY A 131 -8.14 -9.35 5.98
C GLY A 131 -9.30 -9.57 6.94
N PHE A 132 -10.21 -8.61 7.08
CA PHE A 132 -11.39 -8.72 7.95
C PHE A 132 -12.43 -9.75 7.48
N LEU A 133 -12.49 -10.04 6.17
CA LEU A 133 -13.31 -11.14 5.65
C LEU A 133 -12.79 -12.50 6.12
N VAL A 134 -11.48 -12.64 6.29
CA VAL A 134 -10.85 -13.87 6.81
C VAL A 134 -10.90 -13.90 8.34
N SER A 135 -10.29 -12.93 9.02
CA SER A 135 -10.28 -12.85 10.48
C SER A 135 -10.04 -11.43 11.00
N THR A 136 -10.56 -11.13 12.20
CA THR A 136 -10.36 -9.82 12.85
C THR A 136 -8.88 -9.54 13.14
N TRP A 137 -8.10 -10.57 13.49
CA TRP A 137 -6.66 -10.44 13.73
C TRP A 137 -5.90 -10.05 12.47
N LEU A 138 -6.11 -10.80 11.38
CA LEU A 138 -5.43 -10.54 10.11
C LEU A 138 -5.78 -9.14 9.59
N GLY A 139 -7.06 -8.76 9.64
CA GLY A 139 -7.51 -7.41 9.29
C GLY A 139 -6.85 -6.31 10.13
N ALA A 140 -6.71 -6.52 11.45
CA ALA A 140 -6.05 -5.56 12.33
C ALA A 140 -4.55 -5.43 12.04
N VAL A 141 -3.84 -6.54 11.82
CA VAL A 141 -2.40 -6.53 11.51
C VAL A 141 -2.12 -5.86 10.17
N ILE A 142 -2.95 -6.10 9.16
CA ILE A 142 -2.88 -5.41 7.86
C ILE A 142 -3.21 -3.92 8.00
N PHE A 143 -4.21 -3.55 8.81
CA PHE A 143 -4.52 -2.14 9.07
C PHE A 143 -3.31 -1.38 9.64
N PHE A 144 -2.63 -1.94 10.64
CA PHE A 144 -1.39 -1.36 11.18
C PHE A 144 -0.22 -1.37 10.18
N ALA A 145 -0.31 -2.16 9.11
CA ALA A 145 0.69 -2.14 8.05
C ALA A 145 0.52 -0.95 7.11
N VAL A 146 -0.73 -0.53 6.95
CA VAL A 146 -1.15 0.55 6.06
C VAL A 146 -1.14 1.91 6.77
N PHE A 147 -1.54 1.93 8.05
CA PHE A 147 -1.71 3.15 8.85
C PHE A 147 -0.40 3.67 9.44
#